data_AF-A0A0L0WE13-F1
#
_entry.id   AF-A0A0L0WE13-F1
#
_cell.length_a   1.000
_cell.length_b   1.000
_cell.length_c   1.000
_cell.angle_alpha   90.00
_cell.angle_beta   90.00
_cell.angle_gamma   90.00
#
_symmetry.space_group_name_H-M   'P 1'
#
loop_
_entity.id
_entity.type
_entity.pdbx_description
1 polymer ?
#
loop_
_entity_poly.entity_id
_entity_poly.type
_entity_poly.pdbx_seq_one_letter_code
_entity_poly.pdbx_strand_id
1 'polypeptide(L)'
;MYSEIARLYKESLEGKDQSIGKLIVNLKPLIINSIKKYYNNYNLFDDLIQEGNEIILRVLKTMTFESEKHFLGYVKNALRFHYLDKHKQKNMDISLNQTISQDEKIEMIDTIIDESLTQEEMVIKNEEVNILWKGILSLTERQQEIITLYYIERKPIEYIARTLNISYRTVVNTKSTALKRLKKIITKK
;
A
#
# COMPACT_ATOMS: atom_id res chain seq x y z
N MET A 1 -11.77 -15.74 44.35
CA MET A 1 -11.35 -15.07 43.09
C MET A 1 -9.95 -15.51 42.65
N TYR A 2 -8.87 -15.22 43.38
CA TYR A 2 -7.51 -15.68 42.99
C TYR A 2 -7.33 -17.19 42.95
N SER A 3 -7.94 -17.92 43.89
CA SER A 3 -7.95 -19.40 43.90
C SER A 3 -8.66 -20.01 42.68
N GLU A 4 -9.63 -19.30 42.12
CA GLU A 4 -10.43 -19.76 40.98
C GLU A 4 -9.69 -19.54 39.65
N ILE A 5 -9.03 -18.38 39.48
CA ILE A 5 -8.20 -18.11 38.30
C ILE A 5 -7.04 -19.11 38.23
N ALA A 6 -6.38 -19.40 39.36
CA ALA A 6 -5.32 -20.40 39.42
C ALA A 6 -5.80 -21.81 39.04
N ARG A 7 -7.01 -22.21 39.46
CA ARG A 7 -7.62 -23.49 39.05
C ARG A 7 -7.91 -23.50 37.55
N LEU A 8 -8.59 -22.48 37.04
CA LEU A 8 -8.96 -22.37 35.62
C LEU A 8 -7.74 -22.33 34.71
N TYR A 9 -6.66 -21.65 35.13
CA TYR A 9 -5.39 -21.64 34.42
C TYR A 9 -4.83 -23.06 34.24
N LYS A 10 -4.75 -23.85 35.32
CA LYS A 10 -4.25 -25.24 35.25
C LYS A 10 -5.12 -26.12 34.35
N GLU A 11 -6.44 -26.05 34.51
CA GLU A 11 -7.38 -26.80 33.66
C GLU A 11 -7.33 -26.36 32.18
N SER A 12 -7.03 -25.09 31.93
CA SER A 12 -6.87 -24.56 30.55
C SER A 12 -5.61 -25.11 29.88
N LEU A 13 -4.52 -25.32 30.63
CA LEU A 13 -3.31 -25.98 30.13
C LEU A 13 -3.57 -27.46 29.76
N GLU A 14 -4.53 -28.10 30.41
CA GLU A 14 -4.98 -29.47 30.10
C GLU A 14 -5.88 -29.54 28.86
N GLY A 15 -6.17 -28.41 28.20
CA GLY A 15 -6.97 -28.36 26.97
C GLY A 15 -8.48 -28.42 27.19
N LYS A 16 -8.98 -28.11 28.39
CA LYS A 16 -10.42 -28.08 28.67
C LYS A 16 -11.05 -26.78 28.15
N ASP A 17 -11.74 -26.85 27.00
CA ASP A 17 -12.37 -25.70 26.35
C ASP A 17 -13.29 -24.88 27.28
N GLN A 18 -14.03 -25.55 28.16
CA GLN A 18 -14.89 -24.87 29.14
C GLN A 18 -14.10 -24.03 30.15
N SER A 19 -12.92 -24.48 30.55
CA SER A 19 -12.06 -23.78 31.51
C SER A 19 -11.36 -22.60 30.84
N ILE A 20 -10.99 -22.73 29.56
CA ILE A 20 -10.46 -21.64 28.73
C ILE A 20 -11.49 -20.51 28.61
N GLY A 21 -12.74 -20.84 28.26
CA GLY A 21 -13.81 -19.84 28.14
C GLY A 21 -14.06 -19.08 29.45
N LYS A 22 -14.11 -19.80 30.58
CA LYS A 22 -14.27 -19.19 31.92
C LYS A 22 -13.08 -18.33 32.32
N LEU A 23 -11.86 -18.75 31.98
CA LEU A 23 -10.64 -17.97 32.25
C LEU A 23 -10.67 -16.64 31.50
N ILE A 24 -11.04 -16.66 30.21
CA ILE A 24 -11.18 -15.44 29.39
C ILE A 24 -12.20 -14.48 29.99
N VAL A 25 -13.38 -14.99 30.38
CA VAL A 25 -14.42 -14.17 31.03
C VAL A 25 -13.89 -13.51 32.31
N ASN A 26 -13.15 -14.26 33.14
CA ASN A 26 -12.55 -13.74 34.38
C ASN A 26 -11.44 -12.71 34.13
N LEU A 27 -10.76 -12.78 32.98
CA LEU A 27 -9.71 -11.83 32.59
C LEU A 27 -10.23 -10.63 31.80
N LYS A 28 -11.51 -10.60 31.39
CA LYS A 28 -12.13 -9.46 30.71
C LYS A 28 -11.92 -8.12 31.43
N PRO A 29 -12.02 -8.01 32.77
CA PRO A 29 -11.71 -6.75 33.47
C PRO A 29 -10.27 -6.26 33.28
N LEU A 30 -9.30 -7.17 33.16
CA LEU A 30 -7.89 -6.84 32.89
C LEU A 30 -7.73 -6.27 31.47
N ILE A 31 -8.42 -6.85 30.49
CA ILE A 31 -8.46 -6.36 29.11
C ILE A 31 -9.06 -4.96 29.07
N ILE A 32 -10.25 -4.77 29.65
CA ILE A 32 -10.94 -3.47 29.69
C ILE A 32 -10.06 -2.38 30.33
N ASN A 33 -9.41 -2.69 31.44
CA ASN A 33 -8.52 -1.75 32.11
C ASN A 33 -7.29 -1.40 31.25
N SER A 34 -6.78 -2.37 30.48
CA SER A 34 -5.66 -2.15 29.56
C SER A 34 -6.07 -1.27 28.38
N ILE A 35 -7.25 -1.51 27.78
CA ILE A 35 -7.82 -0.69 26.71
C ILE A 35 -7.98 0.75 27.19
N LYS A 36 -8.71 0.95 28.29
CA LYS A 36 -8.98 2.29 28.84
C LYS A 36 -7.69 3.06 29.17
N LYS A 37 -6.64 2.37 29.58
CA LYS A 37 -5.37 2.98 29.97
C LYS A 37 -4.44 3.28 28.79
N TYR A 38 -4.40 2.42 27.78
CA TYR A 38 -3.38 2.48 26.73
C TYR A 38 -3.92 2.85 25.35
N TYR A 39 -5.19 2.54 25.02
CA TYR A 39 -5.81 2.86 23.74
C TYR A 39 -7.34 2.97 23.87
N ASN A 40 -7.82 4.10 24.42
CA ASN A 40 -9.24 4.29 24.74
C ASN A 40 -10.06 4.76 23.51
N ASN A 41 -10.24 3.87 22.52
CA ASN A 41 -11.06 4.14 21.34
C ASN A 41 -12.43 3.45 21.46
N TYR A 42 -13.47 4.23 21.73
CA TYR A 42 -14.84 3.71 21.93
C TYR A 42 -15.42 3.04 20.68
N ASN A 43 -15.07 3.53 19.49
CA ASN A 43 -15.60 2.98 18.23
C ASN A 43 -15.08 1.57 17.94
N LEU A 44 -13.95 1.20 18.53
CA LEU A 44 -13.31 -0.10 18.34
C LEU A 44 -13.38 -0.98 19.61
N PHE A 45 -14.22 -0.62 20.59
CA PHE A 45 -14.10 -1.20 21.92
C PHE A 45 -14.32 -2.72 21.96
N ASP A 46 -15.31 -3.21 21.20
CA ASP A 46 -15.57 -4.66 21.10
C ASP A 46 -14.46 -5.40 20.36
N ASP A 47 -13.91 -4.82 19.28
CA ASP A 47 -12.78 -5.38 18.55
C ASP A 47 -11.54 -5.46 19.43
N LEU A 48 -11.26 -4.39 20.18
CA LEU A 48 -10.14 -4.34 21.12
C LEU A 48 -10.30 -5.40 22.22
N ILE A 49 -11.52 -5.68 22.70
CA ILE A 49 -11.75 -6.78 23.64
C ILE A 49 -11.39 -8.13 23.00
N GLN A 50 -11.77 -8.35 21.74
CA GLN A 50 -11.47 -9.60 21.05
C GLN A 50 -9.98 -9.79 20.79
N GLU A 51 -9.26 -8.74 20.42
CA GLU A 51 -7.80 -8.76 20.31
C GLU A 51 -7.15 -9.12 21.67
N GLY A 52 -7.68 -8.56 22.77
CA GLY A 52 -7.25 -8.92 24.11
C GLY A 52 -7.46 -10.40 24.43
N ASN A 53 -8.61 -10.96 24.05
CA ASN A 53 -8.90 -12.39 24.22
C ASN A 53 -7.93 -13.26 23.39
N GLU A 54 -7.66 -12.85 22.15
CA GLU A 54 -6.73 -13.54 21.26
C GLU A 54 -5.31 -13.59 21.85
N ILE A 55 -4.84 -12.49 22.44
CA ILE A 55 -3.54 -12.44 23.13
C ILE A 55 -3.48 -13.45 24.26
N ILE A 56 -4.51 -13.51 25.10
CA ILE A 56 -4.58 -14.46 26.22
C ILE A 56 -4.52 -15.90 25.69
N LEU A 57 -5.33 -16.24 24.69
CA LEU A 57 -5.35 -17.56 24.06
C LEU A 57 -4.01 -17.94 23.44
N ARG A 58 -3.37 -16.99 22.75
CA ARG A 58 -2.06 -17.19 22.14
C ARG A 58 -1.01 -17.51 23.20
N VAL A 59 -0.95 -16.70 24.27
CA VAL A 59 -0.01 -16.90 25.38
C VAL A 59 -0.25 -18.24 26.06
N LEU A 60 -1.51 -18.65 26.28
CA LEU A 60 -1.83 -19.96 26.84
C LEU A 60 -1.34 -21.12 25.96
N LYS A 61 -1.42 -20.97 24.63
CA LYS A 61 -1.07 -22.02 23.67
C LYS A 61 0.43 -22.12 23.40
N THR A 62 1.16 -21.01 23.42
CA THR A 62 2.54 -20.95 22.94
C THR A 62 3.59 -20.83 24.04
N MET A 63 3.19 -20.54 25.28
CA MET A 63 4.12 -20.29 26.38
C MET A 63 3.78 -21.12 27.63
N THR A 64 4.82 -21.48 28.38
CA THR A 64 4.71 -22.15 29.67
C THR A 64 5.19 -21.24 30.78
N PHE A 65 4.46 -21.18 31.88
CA PHE A 65 4.83 -20.37 33.05
C PHE A 65 4.89 -21.23 34.31
N GLU A 66 5.86 -20.94 35.17
CA GLU A 66 6.02 -21.63 36.47
C GLU A 66 4.82 -21.43 37.41
N SER A 67 4.08 -20.33 37.24
CA SER A 67 2.91 -20.02 38.05
C SER A 67 1.88 -19.18 37.29
N GLU A 68 0.63 -19.23 37.75
CA GLU A 68 -0.45 -18.36 37.26
C GLU A 68 -0.11 -16.88 37.44
N LYS A 69 0.62 -16.50 38.50
CA LYS A 69 1.07 -15.11 38.71
C LYS A 69 2.02 -14.64 37.61
N HIS A 70 2.96 -15.50 37.19
CA HIS A 70 3.87 -15.19 36.09
C HIS A 70 3.12 -15.06 34.76
N PHE A 71 2.14 -15.94 34.52
CA PHE A 71 1.24 -15.85 33.38
C PHE A 71 0.46 -14.52 33.37
N LEU A 72 -0.21 -14.16 34.47
CA LEU A 72 -0.95 -12.90 34.57
C LEU A 72 -0.07 -11.67 34.39
N GLY A 73 1.14 -11.68 34.97
CA GLY A 73 2.12 -10.62 34.80
C GLY A 73 2.54 -10.45 33.34
N TYR A 74 2.76 -11.57 32.65
CA TYR A 74 3.07 -11.58 31.22
C TYR A 74 1.90 -11.05 30.40
N VAL A 75 0.70 -11.59 30.58
CA VAL A 75 -0.53 -11.17 29.88
C VAL A 75 -0.76 -9.67 30.03
N LYS A 76 -0.62 -9.14 31.25
CA LYS A 76 -0.74 -7.69 31.52
C LYS A 76 0.25 -6.86 30.69
N ASN A 77 1.49 -7.31 30.57
CA ASN A 77 2.50 -6.61 29.76
C ASN A 77 2.23 -6.77 28.25
N ALA A 78 1.83 -7.95 27.80
CA ALA A 78 1.47 -8.22 26.41
C ALA A 78 0.31 -7.32 25.96
N LEU A 79 -0.77 -7.25 26.75
CA LEU A 79 -1.91 -6.36 26.51
C LEU A 79 -1.46 -4.89 26.47
N ARG A 80 -0.61 -4.45 27.41
CA ARG A 80 -0.08 -3.09 27.42
C ARG A 80 0.65 -2.75 26.12
N PHE A 81 1.60 -3.58 25.69
CA PHE A 81 2.40 -3.28 24.50
C PHE A 81 1.55 -3.34 23.23
N HIS A 82 0.64 -4.31 23.12
CA HIS A 82 -0.30 -4.42 22.02
C HIS A 82 -1.12 -3.14 21.83
N TYR A 83 -1.75 -2.64 22.90
CA TYR A 83 -2.56 -1.42 22.80
C TYR A 83 -1.73 -0.15 22.62
N LEU A 84 -0.50 -0.09 23.17
CA LEU A 84 0.39 1.04 22.87
C LEU A 84 0.82 1.07 21.40
N ASP A 85 1.05 -0.10 20.80
CA ASP A 85 1.44 -0.20 19.38
C ASP A 85 0.33 0.25 18.43
N LYS A 86 -0.94 0.23 18.85
CA LYS A 86 -2.06 0.78 18.07
C LYS A 86 -1.91 2.28 17.75
N HIS A 87 -1.20 3.05 18.59
CA HIS A 87 -0.90 4.45 18.28
C HIS A 87 0.09 4.63 17.12
N LYS A 88 0.86 3.58 16.78
CA LYS A 88 1.74 3.60 15.60
C LYS A 88 0.95 3.44 14.30
N GLN A 89 -0.22 2.80 14.35
CA GLN A 89 -1.15 2.73 13.24
C GLN A 89 -1.90 4.05 13.14
N LYS A 90 -1.23 5.09 12.63
CA LYS A 90 -1.92 6.31 12.22
C LYS A 90 -2.75 5.96 10.99
N ASN A 91 -4.05 5.80 11.17
CA ASN A 91 -5.00 5.88 10.06
C ASN A 91 -4.92 7.32 9.53
N MET A 92 -4.03 7.54 8.56
CA MET A 92 -3.89 8.83 7.88
C MET A 92 -4.94 8.99 6.76
N ASP A 93 -5.74 7.96 6.54
CA ASP A 93 -6.74 7.96 5.49
C ASP A 93 -7.94 8.78 5.93
N ILE A 94 -8.27 9.76 5.09
CA ILE A 94 -9.45 10.59 5.21
C ILE A 94 -10.54 9.92 4.37
N SER A 95 -11.74 9.79 4.94
CA SER A 95 -12.86 9.24 4.18
C SER A 95 -13.22 10.18 3.03
N LEU A 96 -13.35 9.64 1.83
CA LEU A 96 -13.82 10.39 0.67
C LEU A 96 -15.24 10.95 0.86
N ASN A 97 -16.06 10.29 1.69
CA ASN A 97 -17.41 10.72 2.01
C ASN A 97 -17.45 11.65 3.24
N GLN A 98 -16.30 12.08 3.74
CA GLN A 98 -16.26 13.05 4.83
C GLN A 98 -16.75 14.39 4.31
N THR A 99 -17.78 14.94 4.97
CA THR A 99 -18.31 16.27 4.65
C THR A 99 -17.32 17.35 5.07
N ILE A 100 -16.99 18.26 4.15
CA ILE A 100 -16.04 19.35 4.38
C ILE A 100 -16.71 20.69 4.70
N SER A 101 -18.00 20.85 4.37
CA SER A 101 -18.83 21.99 4.73
C SER A 101 -20.05 21.53 5.51
N GLN A 102 -20.48 22.33 6.51
CA GLN A 102 -21.66 22.03 7.32
C GLN A 102 -22.95 22.47 6.62
N ASP A 103 -22.88 23.49 5.77
CA ASP A 103 -24.02 24.13 5.12
C ASP A 103 -24.27 23.58 3.72
N GLU A 104 -23.19 23.21 3.02
CA GLU A 104 -23.23 22.61 1.70
C GLU A 104 -22.80 21.15 1.88
N LYS A 105 -23.64 20.19 1.47
CA LYS A 105 -23.35 18.74 1.55
C LYS A 105 -22.25 18.32 0.58
N ILE A 106 -21.10 18.96 0.66
CA ILE A 106 -19.92 18.70 -0.17
C ILE A 106 -19.06 17.69 0.58
N GLU A 107 -18.80 16.57 -0.07
CA GLU A 107 -17.92 15.52 0.41
C GLU A 107 -16.50 15.75 -0.10
N MET A 108 -15.50 15.15 0.56
CA MET A 108 -14.10 15.26 0.15
C MET A 108 -13.90 14.83 -1.31
N ILE A 109 -14.63 13.80 -1.77
CA ILE A 109 -14.58 13.30 -3.14
C ILE A 109 -14.93 14.35 -4.19
N ASP A 110 -15.86 15.26 -3.87
CA ASP A 110 -16.34 16.28 -4.80
C ASP A 110 -15.26 17.33 -5.13
N THR A 111 -14.22 17.41 -4.29
CA THR A 111 -13.10 18.36 -4.45
C THR A 111 -11.88 17.78 -5.17
N ILE A 112 -11.85 16.46 -5.38
CA ILE A 112 -10.72 15.79 -6.01
C ILE A 112 -10.84 15.93 -7.53
N ILE A 113 -9.88 16.64 -8.13
CA ILE A 113 -9.83 16.87 -9.57
C ILE A 113 -9.30 15.61 -10.27
N ASP A 114 -9.93 15.23 -11.38
CA ASP A 114 -9.38 14.21 -12.28
C ASP A 114 -8.19 14.79 -13.06
N GLU A 115 -7.03 14.14 -12.94
CA GLU A 115 -5.79 14.52 -13.64
C GLU A 115 -5.75 14.01 -15.10
N SER A 116 -6.84 13.39 -15.58
CA SER A 116 -6.97 12.99 -16.97
C SER A 116 -6.99 14.21 -17.90
N LEU A 117 -6.53 14.01 -19.15
CA LEU A 117 -6.46 15.09 -20.13
C LEU A 117 -7.86 15.60 -20.46
N THR A 118 -8.01 16.93 -20.48
CA THR A 118 -9.25 17.54 -20.95
C THR A 118 -9.50 17.24 -22.43
N GLN A 119 -10.70 17.54 -22.92
CA GLN A 119 -11.01 17.40 -24.35
C GLN A 119 -10.09 18.26 -25.21
N GLU A 120 -9.79 19.49 -24.80
CA GLU A 120 -8.87 20.37 -25.51
C GLU A 120 -7.44 19.80 -25.52
N GLU A 121 -6.98 19.31 -24.37
CA GLU A 121 -5.63 18.73 -24.25
C GLU A 121 -5.50 17.44 -25.08
N MET A 122 -6.55 16.62 -25.15
CA MET A 122 -6.57 15.46 -26.03
C MET A 122 -6.46 15.86 -27.50
N VAL A 123 -7.16 16.92 -27.94
CA VAL A 123 -7.06 17.42 -29.31
C VAL A 123 -5.63 17.88 -29.61
N ILE A 124 -5.04 18.69 -28.72
CA ILE A 124 -3.64 19.17 -28.86
C ILE A 124 -2.69 17.98 -28.96
N LYS A 125 -2.81 17.00 -28.06
CA LYS A 125 -1.97 15.80 -28.07
C LYS A 125 -2.12 14.99 -29.36
N ASN A 126 -3.34 14.86 -29.88
CA ASN A 126 -3.59 14.19 -31.15
C ASN A 126 -2.95 14.94 -32.32
N GLU A 127 -2.99 16.27 -32.32
CA GLU A 127 -2.29 17.08 -33.31
C GLU A 127 -0.77 16.91 -33.23
N GLU A 128 -0.19 16.94 -32.03
CA GLU A 128 1.24 16.69 -31.80
C GLU A 128 1.67 15.32 -32.32
N VAL A 129 0.88 14.27 -32.02
CA VAL A 129 1.10 12.91 -32.51
C VAL A 129 1.02 12.87 -34.04
N ASN A 130 0.04 13.53 -34.64
CA ASN A 130 -0.11 13.59 -36.10
C ASN A 130 1.07 14.31 -36.78
N ILE A 131 1.55 15.42 -36.20
CA ILE A 131 2.72 16.16 -36.69
C ILE A 131 3.97 15.27 -36.59
N LEU A 132 4.18 14.61 -35.45
CA LEU A 132 5.30 13.69 -35.25
C LEU A 132 5.23 12.53 -36.26
N TRP A 133 4.06 11.95 -36.47
CA TRP A 133 3.87 10.85 -37.42
C TRP A 133 4.20 11.26 -38.86
N LYS A 134 3.69 12.42 -39.31
CA LYS A 134 4.07 13.00 -40.61
C LYS A 134 5.57 13.26 -40.70
N GLY A 135 6.18 13.74 -39.62
CA GLY A 135 7.62 13.93 -39.52
C GLY A 135 8.40 12.63 -39.69
N ILE A 136 7.98 11.54 -39.04
CA ILE A 136 8.58 10.21 -39.17
C ILE A 136 8.46 9.72 -40.61
N LEU A 137 7.28 9.81 -41.24
CA LEU A 137 7.07 9.39 -42.62
C LEU A 137 7.92 10.16 -43.64
N SER A 138 8.37 11.37 -43.32
CA SER A 138 9.27 12.16 -44.18
C SER A 138 10.75 11.81 -44.06
N LEU A 139 11.13 10.99 -43.06
CA LEU A 139 12.50 10.50 -42.91
C LEU A 139 12.82 9.48 -44.02
N THR A 140 14.11 9.23 -44.27
CA THR A 140 14.49 8.15 -45.20
C THR A 140 14.15 6.79 -44.58
N GLU A 141 13.91 5.76 -45.38
CA GLU A 141 13.59 4.39 -44.90
C GLU A 141 14.55 3.93 -43.79
N ARG A 142 15.86 4.10 -44.01
CA ARG A 142 16.90 3.74 -43.02
C ARG A 142 16.79 4.51 -41.70
N GLN A 143 16.35 5.77 -41.75
CA GLN A 143 16.13 6.59 -40.56
C GLN A 143 14.87 6.17 -39.82
N GLN A 144 13.78 5.88 -40.55
CA GLN A 144 12.54 5.37 -39.98
C GLN A 144 12.74 4.02 -39.28
N GLU A 145 13.44 3.10 -39.93
CA GLU A 145 13.76 1.76 -39.42
C GLU A 145 14.56 1.86 -38.09
N ILE A 146 15.61 2.68 -38.05
CA ILE A 146 16.42 2.87 -36.84
C ILE A 146 15.64 3.56 -35.71
N ILE A 147 14.80 4.56 -36.03
CA ILE A 147 13.97 5.25 -35.02
C ILE A 147 12.92 4.29 -34.45
N THR A 148 12.29 3.47 -35.29
CA THR A 148 11.29 2.46 -34.89
C THR A 148 11.91 1.42 -33.97
N LEU A 149 13.01 0.80 -34.39
CA LEU A 149 13.72 -0.19 -33.58
C LEU A 149 14.15 0.36 -32.22
N TYR A 150 14.58 1.62 -32.16
CA TYR A 150 15.09 2.22 -30.92
C TYR A 150 13.98 2.74 -29.98
N TYR A 151 13.03 3.53 -30.49
CA TYR A 151 12.04 4.22 -29.64
C TYR A 151 10.74 3.43 -29.47
N ILE A 152 10.31 2.67 -30.48
CA ILE A 152 9.06 1.89 -30.44
C ILE A 152 9.35 0.50 -29.90
N GLU A 153 10.32 -0.20 -30.48
CA GLU A 153 10.67 -1.58 -30.07
C GLU A 153 11.69 -1.66 -28.94
N ARG A 154 12.24 -0.53 -28.49
CA ARG A 154 13.20 -0.42 -27.38
C ARG A 154 14.44 -1.33 -27.52
N LYS A 155 14.92 -1.53 -28.75
CA LYS A 155 16.13 -2.33 -29.01
C LYS A 155 17.41 -1.53 -28.72
N PRO A 156 18.44 -2.15 -28.11
CA PRO A 156 19.72 -1.49 -27.89
C PRO A 156 20.45 -1.25 -29.22
N ILE A 157 21.29 -0.21 -29.28
CA ILE A 157 21.99 0.21 -30.50
C ILE A 157 22.85 -0.92 -31.08
N GLU A 158 23.47 -1.74 -30.23
CA GLU A 158 24.24 -2.91 -30.66
C GLU A 158 23.39 -3.95 -31.40
N TYR A 159 22.17 -4.20 -30.91
CA TYR A 159 21.24 -5.11 -31.55
C TYR A 159 20.84 -4.58 -32.93
N ILE A 160 20.55 -3.27 -33.02
CA ILE A 160 20.20 -2.61 -34.28
C ILE A 160 21.37 -2.71 -35.27
N ALA A 161 22.60 -2.46 -34.81
CA ALA A 161 23.81 -2.54 -35.64
C ALA A 161 24.00 -3.94 -36.24
N ARG A 162 23.85 -4.99 -35.42
CA ARG A 162 23.94 -6.39 -35.88
C ARG A 162 22.81 -6.77 -36.84
N THR A 163 21.57 -6.42 -36.49
CA THR A 163 20.37 -6.75 -37.27
C THR A 163 20.41 -6.09 -38.64
N LEU A 164 20.84 -4.83 -38.70
CA LEU A 164 20.90 -4.05 -39.93
C LEU A 164 22.22 -4.19 -40.70
N ASN A 165 23.14 -5.02 -40.20
CA ASN A 165 24.50 -5.23 -40.71
C ASN A 165 25.26 -3.91 -41.00
N ILE A 166 25.27 -3.00 -40.03
CA ILE A 166 25.97 -1.71 -40.10
C ILE A 166 26.77 -1.43 -38.83
N SER A 167 27.74 -0.54 -38.92
CA SER A 167 28.55 -0.17 -37.76
C SER A 167 27.70 0.49 -36.66
N TYR A 168 28.09 0.27 -35.40
CA TYR A 168 27.51 0.96 -34.24
C TYR A 168 27.45 2.48 -34.45
N ARG A 169 28.54 3.06 -34.95
CA ARG A 169 28.65 4.50 -35.20
C ARG A 169 27.68 4.98 -36.28
N THR A 170 27.40 4.16 -37.29
CA THR A 170 26.39 4.45 -38.32
C THR A 170 24.99 4.53 -37.70
N VAL A 171 24.61 3.59 -36.83
CA VAL A 171 23.31 3.64 -36.14
C VAL A 171 23.16 4.92 -35.32
N VAL A 172 24.20 5.28 -34.54
CA VAL A 172 24.22 6.51 -33.73
C VAL A 172 24.05 7.76 -34.60
N ASN A 173 24.82 7.86 -35.70
CA ASN A 173 24.77 9.00 -36.60
C ASN A 173 23.42 9.10 -37.34
N THR A 174 22.87 7.98 -37.81
CA THR A 174 21.57 7.95 -38.49
C THR A 174 20.44 8.33 -37.53
N LYS A 175 20.47 7.86 -36.28
CA LYS A 175 19.53 8.29 -35.24
C LYS A 175 19.65 9.79 -34.95
N SER A 176 20.87 10.30 -34.78
CA SER A 176 21.11 11.72 -34.51
C SER A 176 20.63 12.62 -35.65
N THR A 177 20.90 12.25 -36.90
CA THR A 177 20.45 13.00 -38.08
C THR A 177 18.93 12.92 -38.27
N ALA A 178 18.31 11.78 -37.97
CA ALA A 178 16.86 11.64 -37.95
C ALA A 178 16.21 12.58 -36.94
N LEU A 179 16.72 12.63 -35.70
CA LEU A 179 16.21 13.55 -34.67
C LEU A 179 16.38 15.02 -35.07
N LYS A 180 17.50 15.39 -35.70
CA LYS A 180 17.70 16.75 -36.23
C LYS A 180 16.68 17.11 -37.32
N ARG A 181 16.32 16.16 -38.18
CA ARG A 181 15.28 16.34 -39.20
C ARG A 181 13.90 16.48 -38.58
N LEU A 182 13.53 15.57 -37.68
CA LEU A 182 12.26 15.63 -36.93
C LEU A 182 12.11 16.97 -36.21
N LYS A 183 13.17 17.42 -35.51
CA LYS A 183 13.17 18.74 -34.85
C LYS A 183 12.84 19.86 -35.84
N LYS A 184 13.49 19.91 -37.00
CA LYS A 184 13.24 20.95 -38.01
C LYS A 184 11.81 20.94 -38.55
N ILE A 185 11.19 19.76 -38.67
CA ILE A 185 9.82 19.62 -39.16
C ILE A 185 8.82 20.06 -38.10
N ILE A 186 9.03 19.64 -36.84
CA ILE A 186 8.12 19.93 -35.73
C ILE A 186 8.21 21.40 -35.29
N THR A 187 9.40 22.00 -35.33
CA THR A 187 9.59 23.41 -34.90
C THR A 187 9.43 24.43 -36.03
N LYS A 188 9.16 24.00 -37.27
CA LYS A 188 8.73 24.91 -38.34
C LYS A 188 7.26 25.25 -38.08
N LYS A 189 7.02 26.28 -37.29
CA LYS A 189 5.81 27.09 -37.38
C LYS A 189 5.91 28.00 -38.60
#